data_AF-A0A8X7ZPF4-F1
#
_entry.id   AF-A0A8X7ZPF4-F1
#
_cell.length_a   1.000
_cell.length_b   1.000
_cell.length_c   1.000
_cell.angle_alpha   90.00
_cell.angle_beta   90.00
_cell.angle_gamma   90.00
#
_symmetry.space_group_name_H-M   'P 1'
#
loop_
_entity.id
_entity.type
_entity.pdbx_description
1 polymer ?
#
loop_
_entity_poly.entity_id
_entity_poly.type
_entity_poly.pdbx_seq_one_letter_code
_entity_poly.pdbx_strand_id
1 'polypeptide(L)'
;MTLILGVFGSMRLTLGPKCSILLPPNPLFVQSIKVEQLYDPNPGLMLYGFSKPPPLDVVRTWSRTLDVSVPADSHKAGDFVYFLNKGSQINISYRVNSPSSSVLLVIAQGNEGLSQWLEDPTYPNTTLSWNVIQGSGFVQQSILTSASYYIAMGNLNSEKVEVQLAIRVRSFQYNTSKAYYKCTFTDGKCSLNIMFPNGNVAILNSFGPEQGSESDEWNVKVSYVPRWATYIVGIGGMTVLILAAFNFLNKFQCIREDGTRLLFGEVEAQRAPLLSCKDDDLSSWGSSYDSVSNDEQDLEDFLAAGSIEGKSRDGENGNNTRRLCALCFDAPRECFFLPCGHCVACFACGTRIAEADGTCPTCQRNLKKVRKIFTV
;
A
#
# COMPACT_ATOMS: atom_id res chain seq x y z
N MET A 1 -1.17 3.35 -7.86
CA MET A 1 0.28 3.23 -7.55
C MET A 1 0.40 2.86 -6.09
N THR A 2 0.58 1.60 -5.75
CA THR A 2 0.76 1.16 -4.36
C THR A 2 2.25 1.14 -4.03
N LEU A 3 2.70 2.18 -3.32
CA LEU A 3 3.97 2.24 -2.60
C LEU A 3 3.81 1.39 -1.33
N ILE A 4 4.07 0.09 -1.44
CA ILE A 4 4.22 -0.75 -0.25
C ILE A 4 5.62 -1.36 -0.37
N LEU A 5 6.53 -0.88 0.48
CA LEU A 5 7.91 -1.40 0.68
C LEU A 5 8.99 -1.02 -0.35
N GLY A 6 9.00 0.21 -0.86
CA GLY A 6 10.24 0.82 -1.40
C GLY A 6 10.86 0.18 -2.66
N VAL A 7 10.32 -0.93 -3.16
CA VAL A 7 10.66 -1.53 -4.44
C VAL A 7 9.58 -1.12 -5.41
N PHE A 8 9.93 -0.20 -6.32
CA PHE A 8 9.05 0.10 -7.42
C PHE A 8 8.89 -1.18 -8.28
N GLY A 9 7.77 -1.87 -8.13
CA GLY A 9 7.41 -2.98 -8.99
C GLY A 9 7.34 -2.53 -10.45
N SER A 10 7.57 -3.45 -11.38
CA SER A 10 7.31 -3.17 -12.80
C SER A 10 5.80 -3.04 -13.02
N MET A 11 5.38 -1.99 -13.72
CA MET A 11 3.99 -1.77 -14.11
C MET A 11 3.81 -2.09 -15.59
N ARG A 12 2.74 -2.80 -15.94
CA ARG A 12 2.30 -2.96 -17.33
C ARG A 12 1.30 -1.87 -17.66
N LEU A 13 1.49 -1.21 -18.79
CA LEU A 13 0.62 -0.15 -19.30
C LEU A 13 0.20 -0.51 -20.71
N THR A 14 -1.09 -0.36 -20.99
CA THR A 14 -1.65 -0.45 -22.34
C THR A 14 -1.93 0.97 -22.81
N LEU A 15 -1.28 1.37 -23.90
CA LEU A 15 -1.43 2.69 -24.49
C LEU A 15 -2.29 2.57 -25.73
N GLY A 16 -3.34 3.38 -25.81
CA GLY A 16 -4.09 3.58 -27.04
C GLY A 16 -3.37 4.51 -28.02
N PRO A 17 -3.98 4.78 -29.18
CA PRO A 17 -3.43 5.66 -30.19
C PRO A 17 -3.43 7.13 -29.72
N LYS A 18 -2.41 7.88 -30.11
CA LYS A 18 -2.31 9.33 -29.83
C LYS A 18 -2.50 9.61 -28.34
N CYS A 19 -1.77 8.89 -27.50
CA CYS A 19 -1.78 9.01 -26.04
C CYS A 19 -0.45 9.60 -25.55
N SER A 20 -0.51 10.37 -24.47
CA SER A 20 0.65 10.96 -23.81
C SER A 20 0.55 10.74 -22.30
N ILE A 21 1.47 9.97 -21.72
CA ILE A 21 1.48 9.64 -20.30
C ILE A 21 2.66 10.29 -19.63
N LEU A 22 2.38 10.98 -18.52
CA LEU A 22 3.38 11.49 -17.60
C LEU A 22 3.79 10.36 -16.64
N LEU A 23 5.07 10.04 -16.59
CA LEU A 23 5.64 9.09 -15.64
C LEU A 23 6.47 9.89 -14.62
N PRO A 24 5.94 10.22 -13.43
CA PRO A 24 6.68 10.94 -12.40
C PRO A 24 7.48 9.96 -11.51
N PRO A 25 8.81 9.89 -11.63
CA PRO A 25 9.64 9.14 -10.69
C PRO A 25 9.87 9.95 -9.41
N ASN A 26 10.08 9.27 -8.28
CA ASN A 26 10.63 9.91 -7.10
C ASN A 26 12.17 10.05 -7.27
N PRO A 27 12.73 11.26 -7.35
CA PRO A 27 14.16 11.46 -7.61
C PRO A 27 15.06 10.94 -6.50
N LEU A 28 14.57 10.84 -5.27
CA LEU A 28 15.33 10.29 -4.14
C LEU A 28 15.51 8.79 -4.33
N PHE A 29 14.45 8.04 -4.61
CA PHE A 29 14.49 6.58 -4.59
C PHE A 29 14.75 5.94 -5.95
N VAL A 30 14.50 6.65 -7.06
CA VAL A 30 14.67 6.13 -8.43
C VAL A 30 15.94 6.67 -9.06
N GLN A 31 16.76 5.78 -9.63
CA GLN A 31 17.95 6.12 -10.40
C GLN A 31 17.65 6.25 -11.89
N SER A 32 16.84 5.36 -12.45
CA SER A 32 16.45 5.39 -13.87
C SER A 32 15.11 4.72 -14.10
N ILE A 33 14.35 5.18 -15.09
CA ILE A 33 13.16 4.50 -15.61
C ILE A 33 13.58 3.70 -16.84
N LYS A 34 13.18 2.44 -16.92
CA LYS A 34 13.31 1.59 -18.10
C LYS A 34 11.93 1.26 -18.64
N VAL A 35 11.72 1.48 -19.94
CA VAL A 35 10.49 1.16 -20.64
C VAL A 35 10.81 0.12 -21.69
N GLU A 36 10.09 -1.00 -21.66
CA GLU A 36 10.27 -2.14 -22.56
C GLU A 36 8.94 -2.41 -23.27
N GLN A 37 8.99 -2.66 -24.57
CA GLN A 37 7.83 -3.13 -25.33
C GLN A 37 7.74 -4.65 -25.21
N LEU A 38 6.56 -5.16 -24.82
CA LEU A 38 6.39 -6.59 -24.49
C LEU A 38 6.19 -7.49 -25.72
N TYR A 39 5.87 -6.91 -26.87
CA TYR A 39 5.63 -7.58 -28.15
C TYR A 39 6.53 -6.97 -29.23
N ASP A 40 6.33 -7.35 -30.49
CA ASP A 40 7.10 -6.81 -31.61
C ASP A 40 7.13 -5.27 -31.60
N PRO A 41 8.28 -4.67 -31.94
CA PRO A 41 8.46 -3.22 -31.87
C PRO A 41 7.58 -2.52 -32.90
N ASN A 42 6.36 -2.18 -32.49
CA ASN A 42 5.45 -1.33 -33.27
C ASN A 42 6.03 0.09 -33.35
N PRO A 43 6.23 0.63 -34.56
CA PRO A 43 6.64 2.02 -34.72
C PRO A 43 5.58 2.95 -34.13
N GLY A 44 6.01 4.10 -33.63
CA GLY A 44 5.12 5.14 -33.09
C GLY A 44 5.22 5.36 -31.58
N LEU A 45 5.91 4.51 -30.83
CA LEU A 45 6.18 4.77 -29.42
C LEU A 45 7.47 5.60 -29.25
N MET A 46 7.41 6.63 -28.41
CA MET A 46 8.55 7.52 -28.14
C MET A 46 8.62 7.87 -26.65
N LEU A 47 9.80 7.76 -26.06
CA LEU A 47 10.07 8.20 -24.70
C LEU A 47 10.82 9.55 -24.72
N TYR A 48 10.30 10.52 -23.98
CA TYR A 48 10.87 11.86 -23.86
C TYR A 48 11.31 12.14 -22.42
N GLY A 49 12.42 12.89 -22.27
CA GLY A 49 12.88 13.40 -20.98
C GLY A 49 12.81 14.93 -20.93
N PHE A 50 12.30 15.45 -19.81
CA PHE A 50 12.16 16.88 -19.52
C PHE A 50 12.67 17.24 -18.14
N SER A 51 13.30 18.40 -17.98
CA SER A 51 13.71 18.89 -16.66
C SER A 51 12.54 19.39 -15.81
N LYS A 52 11.46 19.87 -16.46
CA LYS A 52 10.21 20.30 -15.81
C LYS A 52 9.01 19.73 -16.56
N PRO A 53 7.86 19.49 -15.89
CA PRO A 53 6.66 19.03 -16.57
C PRO A 53 6.26 20.01 -17.69
N PRO A 54 6.18 19.58 -18.95
CA PRO A 54 5.69 20.41 -20.04
C PRO A 54 4.17 20.65 -19.92
N PRO A 55 3.64 21.68 -20.59
CA PRO A 55 2.21 21.94 -20.60
C PRO A 55 1.44 20.85 -21.38
N LEU A 56 0.18 20.66 -20.99
CA LEU A 56 -0.78 19.77 -21.63
C LEU A 56 -1.66 20.59 -22.60
N ASP A 57 -1.09 21.02 -23.73
CA ASP A 57 -1.68 21.98 -24.67
C ASP A 57 -1.89 21.42 -26.09
N VAL A 58 -1.32 20.26 -26.41
CA VAL A 58 -1.42 19.66 -27.75
C VAL A 58 -2.69 18.85 -27.85
N VAL A 59 -3.62 19.27 -28.70
CA VAL A 59 -4.87 18.52 -28.96
C VAL A 59 -4.67 17.60 -30.15
N ARG A 60 -4.96 16.31 -29.99
CA ARG A 60 -5.02 15.34 -31.07
C ARG A 60 -6.40 14.69 -31.12
N THR A 61 -6.88 14.44 -32.33
CA THR A 61 -8.13 13.73 -32.55
C THR A 61 -7.86 12.42 -33.26
N TRP A 62 -8.53 11.37 -32.82
CA TRP A 62 -8.58 10.08 -33.50
C TRP A 62 -10.00 9.52 -33.43
N SER A 63 -10.30 8.63 -34.36
CA SER A 63 -11.58 7.94 -34.41
C SER A 63 -11.37 6.49 -34.80
N ARG A 64 -12.19 5.60 -34.25
CA ARG A 64 -12.17 4.17 -34.52
C ARG A 64 -13.58 3.62 -34.56
N THR A 65 -13.83 2.73 -35.51
CA THR A 65 -15.07 1.96 -35.61
C THR A 65 -14.82 0.53 -35.14
N LEU A 66 -15.71 0.01 -34.30
CA LEU A 66 -15.64 -1.31 -33.71
C LEU A 66 -16.99 -1.98 -33.88
N ASP A 67 -16.99 -3.21 -34.37
CA ASP A 67 -18.17 -4.06 -34.38
C ASP A 67 -18.07 -5.04 -33.20
N VAL A 68 -19.01 -4.93 -32.26
CA VAL A 68 -18.98 -5.69 -31.01
C VAL A 68 -20.22 -6.57 -30.92
N SER A 69 -19.99 -7.87 -30.85
CA SER A 69 -21.01 -8.86 -30.52
C SER A 69 -21.01 -9.15 -29.02
N VAL A 70 -22.14 -8.93 -28.35
CA VAL A 70 -22.31 -9.24 -26.93
C VAL A 70 -23.30 -10.40 -26.80
N PRO A 71 -22.88 -11.57 -26.27
CA PRO A 71 -23.77 -12.71 -26.02
C PRO A 71 -24.94 -12.37 -25.09
N ALA A 72 -25.96 -13.23 -25.06
CA ALA A 72 -27.09 -13.09 -24.14
C ALA A 72 -26.63 -13.15 -22.68
N ASP A 73 -27.27 -12.35 -21.81
CA ASP A 73 -27.00 -12.28 -20.37
C ASP A 73 -25.51 -12.19 -19.99
N SER A 74 -24.76 -11.41 -20.77
CA SER A 74 -23.30 -11.31 -20.65
C SER A 74 -22.81 -9.88 -20.79
N HIS A 75 -21.56 -9.65 -20.40
CA HIS A 75 -20.89 -8.38 -20.58
C HIS A 75 -19.57 -8.55 -21.33
N LYS A 76 -19.22 -7.55 -22.14
CA LYS A 76 -17.87 -7.37 -22.68
C LYS A 76 -17.24 -6.15 -22.03
N ALA A 77 -16.20 -6.39 -21.27
CA ALA A 77 -15.53 -5.40 -20.45
C ALA A 77 -14.04 -5.66 -20.44
N GLY A 78 -13.23 -4.61 -20.62
CA GLY A 78 -11.76 -4.72 -20.57
C GLY A 78 -11.07 -4.80 -21.94
N ASP A 79 -11.81 -5.05 -23.02
CA ASP A 79 -11.24 -5.08 -24.39
C ASP A 79 -10.88 -3.67 -24.90
N PHE A 80 -11.49 -2.64 -24.33
CA PHE A 80 -11.36 -1.26 -24.80
C PHE A 80 -10.87 -0.36 -23.67
N VAL A 81 -9.55 -0.18 -23.59
CA VAL A 81 -8.89 0.59 -22.53
C VAL A 81 -8.11 1.75 -23.13
N TYR A 82 -8.45 2.97 -22.72
CA TYR A 82 -7.77 4.18 -23.20
C TYR A 82 -7.31 5.04 -22.03
N PHE A 83 -6.02 5.32 -21.97
CA PHE A 83 -5.51 6.36 -21.07
C PHE A 83 -5.76 7.74 -21.67
N LEU A 84 -6.42 8.61 -20.92
CA LEU A 84 -6.76 9.96 -21.36
C LEU A 84 -6.37 10.98 -20.30
N ASN A 85 -5.84 12.12 -20.75
CA ASN A 85 -5.51 13.22 -19.86
C ASN A 85 -6.75 14.08 -19.55
N LYS A 86 -6.71 14.75 -18.39
CA LYS A 86 -7.67 15.78 -17.99
C LYS A 86 -7.95 16.77 -19.12
N GLY A 87 -9.22 17.08 -19.33
CA GLY A 87 -9.71 17.98 -20.38
C GLY A 87 -10.07 17.27 -21.69
N SER A 88 -9.69 16.00 -21.85
CA SER A 88 -10.06 15.21 -23.03
C SER A 88 -11.56 14.97 -23.11
N GLN A 89 -12.05 14.64 -24.30
CA GLN A 89 -13.46 14.31 -24.53
C GLN A 89 -13.57 13.04 -25.36
N ILE A 90 -14.49 12.15 -24.97
CA ILE A 90 -14.84 10.94 -25.70
C ILE A 90 -16.26 11.12 -26.25
N ASN A 91 -16.41 10.94 -27.54
CA ASN A 91 -17.71 10.91 -28.21
C ASN A 91 -17.91 9.50 -28.78
N ILE A 92 -18.94 8.80 -28.37
CA ILE A 92 -19.27 7.44 -28.81
C ILE A 92 -20.59 7.50 -29.56
N SER A 93 -20.51 7.32 -30.87
CA SER A 93 -21.68 7.12 -31.73
C SER A 93 -21.97 5.62 -31.77
N TYR A 94 -23.21 5.21 -31.54
CA TYR A 94 -23.58 3.79 -31.52
C TYR A 94 -24.70 3.49 -32.49
N ARG A 95 -24.70 2.27 -33.02
CA ARG A 95 -25.78 1.68 -33.82
C ARG A 95 -25.99 0.24 -33.36
N VAL A 96 -27.16 -0.03 -32.80
CA VAL A 96 -27.59 -1.37 -32.37
C VAL A 96 -28.36 -2.01 -33.52
N ASN A 97 -27.91 -3.17 -33.99
CA ASN A 97 -28.52 -3.85 -35.15
C ASN A 97 -29.90 -4.44 -34.82
N SER A 98 -30.17 -4.72 -33.55
CA SER A 98 -31.47 -5.21 -33.06
C SER A 98 -32.27 -4.08 -32.42
N PRO A 99 -33.25 -3.45 -33.13
CA PRO A 99 -33.94 -2.25 -32.65
C PRO A 99 -34.81 -2.49 -31.40
N SER A 100 -35.20 -3.74 -31.12
CA SER A 100 -35.97 -4.13 -29.93
C SER A 100 -35.11 -4.46 -28.71
N SER A 101 -33.79 -4.55 -28.86
CA SER A 101 -32.87 -4.94 -27.78
C SER A 101 -32.16 -3.70 -27.22
N SER A 102 -32.11 -3.59 -25.90
CA SER A 102 -31.37 -2.53 -25.20
C SER A 102 -30.05 -3.07 -24.66
N VAL A 103 -28.96 -2.35 -24.88
CA VAL A 103 -27.62 -2.71 -24.36
C VAL A 103 -27.17 -1.64 -23.38
N LEU A 104 -26.45 -2.03 -22.33
CA LEU A 104 -25.80 -1.10 -21.41
C LEU A 104 -24.47 -0.67 -21.99
N LEU A 105 -24.25 0.63 -22.17
CA LEU A 105 -22.96 1.22 -22.55
C LEU A 105 -22.41 1.99 -21.36
N VAL A 106 -21.22 1.60 -20.91
CA VAL A 106 -20.63 2.08 -19.67
C VAL A 106 -19.20 2.57 -19.90
N ILE A 107 -18.87 3.70 -19.30
CA ILE A 107 -17.51 4.25 -19.26
C ILE A 107 -17.08 4.25 -17.79
N ALA A 108 -16.16 3.35 -17.45
CA ALA A 108 -15.62 3.23 -16.11
C ALA A 108 -14.25 3.90 -16.00
N GLN A 109 -13.99 4.55 -14.87
CA GLN A 109 -12.71 5.18 -14.57
C GLN A 109 -11.84 4.24 -13.73
N GLY A 110 -10.67 3.88 -14.26
CA GLY A 110 -9.73 2.99 -13.59
C GLY A 110 -10.26 1.58 -13.38
N ASN A 111 -9.45 0.74 -12.75
CA ASN A 111 -9.82 -0.66 -12.48
C ASN A 111 -10.94 -0.74 -11.43
N GLU A 112 -10.95 0.16 -10.46
CA GLU A 112 -11.92 0.17 -9.36
C GLU A 112 -13.34 0.45 -9.85
N GLY A 113 -13.52 1.44 -10.73
CA GLY A 113 -14.83 1.71 -11.33
C GLY A 113 -15.30 0.56 -12.23
N LEU A 114 -14.37 -0.13 -12.90
CA LEU A 114 -14.71 -1.29 -13.72
C LEU A 114 -15.13 -2.49 -12.85
N SER A 115 -14.38 -2.80 -11.78
CA SER A 115 -14.69 -3.92 -10.91
C SER A 115 -16.03 -3.75 -10.21
N GLN A 116 -16.35 -2.53 -9.76
CA GLN A 116 -17.66 -2.24 -9.15
C GLN A 116 -18.82 -2.48 -10.12
N TRP A 117 -18.65 -2.13 -11.39
CA TRP A 117 -19.68 -2.40 -12.40
C TRP A 117 -19.79 -3.88 -12.78
N LEU A 118 -18.67 -4.61 -12.78
CA LEU A 118 -18.68 -6.05 -13.03
C LEU A 118 -19.40 -6.83 -11.92
N GLU A 119 -19.36 -6.34 -10.68
CA GLU A 119 -20.09 -6.91 -9.54
C GLU A 119 -21.60 -6.69 -9.66
N ASP A 120 -22.04 -5.47 -10.00
CA ASP A 120 -23.45 -5.16 -10.25
C ASP A 120 -23.63 -4.24 -11.47
N PRO A 121 -23.87 -4.81 -12.67
CA PRO A 121 -24.02 -4.04 -13.91
C PRO A 121 -25.27 -3.15 -13.94
N THR A 122 -26.24 -3.45 -13.07
CA THR A 122 -27.54 -2.76 -13.03
C THR A 122 -27.50 -1.49 -12.22
N TYR A 123 -26.47 -1.30 -11.38
CA TYR A 123 -26.34 -0.13 -10.52
C TYR A 123 -25.57 1.02 -11.21
N PRO A 124 -26.21 2.16 -11.50
CA PRO A 124 -25.63 3.20 -12.36
C PRO A 124 -24.60 4.11 -11.68
N ASN A 125 -24.52 4.11 -10.34
CA ASN A 125 -23.80 5.14 -9.57
C ASN A 125 -22.28 4.91 -9.43
N THR A 126 -21.76 3.80 -9.93
CA THR A 126 -20.36 3.37 -9.74
C THR A 126 -19.43 3.82 -10.88
N THR A 127 -19.99 4.29 -12.00
CA THR A 127 -19.22 4.56 -13.23
C THR A 127 -19.34 6.01 -13.68
N LEU A 128 -18.38 6.45 -14.51
CA LEU A 128 -18.36 7.83 -15.00
C LEU A 128 -19.55 8.12 -15.92
N SER A 129 -19.97 7.13 -16.70
CA SER A 129 -21.13 7.21 -17.57
C SER A 129 -21.79 5.86 -17.64
N TRP A 130 -23.11 5.84 -17.47
CA TRP A 130 -23.96 4.66 -17.60
C TRP A 130 -25.15 5.01 -18.48
N ASN A 131 -25.30 4.35 -19.62
CA ASN A 131 -26.39 4.62 -20.56
C ASN A 131 -27.01 3.32 -21.06
N VAL A 132 -28.35 3.29 -21.10
CA VAL A 132 -29.10 2.27 -21.84
C VAL A 132 -29.21 2.73 -23.28
N ILE A 133 -28.59 2.00 -24.21
CA ILE A 133 -28.58 2.32 -25.63
C ILE A 133 -29.55 1.43 -26.41
N GLN A 134 -30.33 2.05 -27.30
CA GLN A 134 -31.27 1.39 -28.21
C GLN A 134 -31.24 2.12 -29.56
N GLY A 135 -31.34 1.37 -30.67
CA GLY A 135 -31.29 1.94 -32.01
C GLY A 135 -29.97 2.66 -32.30
N SER A 136 -30.02 3.91 -32.75
CA SER A 136 -28.85 4.73 -33.02
C SER A 136 -28.83 5.99 -32.18
N GLY A 137 -27.66 6.38 -31.69
CA GLY A 137 -27.49 7.60 -30.91
C GLY A 137 -26.03 7.99 -30.71
N PHE A 138 -25.81 8.94 -29.81
CA PHE A 138 -24.48 9.39 -29.45
C PHE A 138 -24.38 9.67 -27.94
N VAL A 139 -23.24 9.34 -27.36
CA VAL A 139 -22.87 9.63 -25.97
C VAL A 139 -21.63 10.51 -25.98
N GLN A 140 -21.66 11.59 -25.23
CA GLN A 140 -20.51 12.48 -25.05
C GLN A 140 -20.09 12.49 -23.58
N GLN A 141 -18.82 12.23 -23.32
CA GLN A 141 -18.24 12.20 -21.98
C GLN A 141 -16.99 13.09 -21.91
N SER A 142 -16.97 14.01 -20.94
CA SER A 142 -15.80 14.82 -20.61
C SER A 142 -14.91 14.13 -19.58
N ILE A 143 -13.61 14.19 -19.78
CA ILE A 143 -12.59 13.60 -18.90
C ILE A 143 -12.10 14.66 -17.91
N LEU A 144 -12.45 14.48 -16.64
CA LEU A 144 -12.11 15.44 -15.56
C LEU A 144 -10.74 15.18 -14.93
N THR A 145 -10.26 13.95 -14.98
CA THR A 145 -9.01 13.50 -14.35
C THR A 145 -8.19 12.68 -15.32
N SER A 146 -6.86 12.73 -15.22
CA SER A 146 -6.01 11.88 -16.05
C SER A 146 -6.00 10.45 -15.50
N ALA A 147 -6.56 9.49 -16.25
CA ALA A 147 -6.66 8.10 -15.84
C ALA A 147 -6.84 7.16 -17.05
N SER A 148 -6.81 5.85 -16.79
CA SER A 148 -7.28 4.84 -17.74
C SER A 148 -8.81 4.75 -17.69
N TYR A 149 -9.45 4.80 -18.84
CA TYR A 149 -10.89 4.69 -19.01
C TYR A 149 -11.23 3.40 -19.75
N TYR A 150 -12.21 2.69 -19.22
CA TYR A 150 -12.69 1.41 -19.74
C TYR A 150 -14.04 1.62 -20.38
N ILE A 151 -14.20 1.20 -21.63
CA ILE A 151 -15.50 1.16 -22.30
C ILE A 151 -16.01 -0.28 -22.22
N ALA A 152 -17.14 -0.46 -21.54
CA ALA A 152 -17.77 -1.75 -21.33
C ALA A 152 -19.19 -1.76 -21.89
N MET A 153 -19.64 -2.94 -22.30
CA MET A 153 -20.99 -3.17 -22.79
C MET A 153 -21.63 -4.36 -22.08
N GLY A 154 -22.87 -4.21 -21.64
CA GLY A 154 -23.64 -5.28 -20.99
C GLY A 154 -24.90 -5.59 -21.77
N ASN A 155 -25.15 -6.86 -22.06
CA ASN A 155 -26.37 -7.35 -22.68
C ASN A 155 -27.19 -8.12 -21.66
N LEU A 156 -28.34 -7.57 -21.28
CA LEU A 156 -29.32 -8.20 -20.39
C LEU A 156 -30.48 -8.85 -21.18
N ASN A 157 -30.36 -8.94 -22.51
CA ASN A 157 -31.36 -9.60 -23.34
C ASN A 157 -31.02 -11.09 -23.49
N SER A 158 -32.06 -11.89 -23.75
CA SER A 158 -31.94 -13.33 -23.99
C SER A 158 -31.33 -13.70 -25.35
N GLU A 159 -31.14 -12.73 -26.24
CA GLU A 159 -30.52 -12.92 -27.55
C GLU A 159 -29.17 -12.18 -27.64
N LYS A 160 -28.30 -12.66 -28.53
CA LYS A 160 -27.06 -11.94 -28.85
C LYS A 160 -27.40 -10.61 -29.54
N VAL A 161 -26.66 -9.56 -29.18
CA VAL A 161 -26.83 -8.25 -29.80
C VAL A 161 -25.52 -7.81 -30.44
N GLU A 162 -25.62 -7.35 -31.69
CA GLU A 162 -24.50 -6.77 -32.43
C GLU A 162 -24.62 -5.25 -32.40
N VAL A 163 -23.55 -4.60 -31.94
CA VAL A 163 -23.47 -3.15 -31.78
C VAL A 163 -22.25 -2.64 -32.53
N GLN A 164 -22.48 -1.69 -33.42
CA GLN A 164 -21.41 -0.93 -34.07
C GLN A 164 -21.16 0.35 -33.28
N LEU A 165 -19.92 0.54 -32.82
CA LEU A 165 -19.47 1.73 -32.12
C LEU A 165 -18.49 2.53 -32.98
N ALA A 166 -18.78 3.81 -33.16
CA ALA A 166 -17.87 4.79 -33.72
C ALA A 166 -17.39 5.72 -32.61
N ILE A 167 -16.20 5.43 -32.09
CA ILE A 167 -15.55 6.20 -31.02
C ILE A 167 -14.72 7.31 -31.65
N ARG A 168 -14.92 8.55 -31.19
CA ARG A 168 -14.11 9.71 -31.55
C ARG A 168 -13.58 10.35 -30.27
N VAL A 169 -12.26 10.39 -30.15
CA VAL A 169 -11.60 10.95 -28.96
C VAL A 169 -10.83 12.20 -29.34
N ARG A 170 -11.08 13.25 -28.57
CA ARG A 170 -10.27 14.47 -28.54
C ARG A 170 -9.35 14.38 -27.33
N SER A 171 -8.13 13.90 -27.54
CA SER A 171 -7.13 13.71 -26.48
C SER A 171 -6.25 14.93 -26.33
N PHE A 172 -6.00 15.32 -25.08
CA PHE A 172 -4.97 16.29 -24.71
C PHE A 172 -3.64 15.57 -24.50
N GLN A 173 -2.56 16.12 -25.06
CA GLN A 173 -1.20 15.60 -25.01
C GLN A 173 -0.22 16.64 -24.52
N TYR A 174 0.90 16.18 -23.97
CA TYR A 174 1.97 17.04 -23.52
C TYR A 174 2.79 17.58 -24.69
N ASN A 175 3.24 18.84 -24.57
CA ASN A 175 4.11 19.45 -25.56
C ASN A 175 5.48 18.77 -25.57
N THR A 176 5.81 18.05 -26.66
CA THR A 176 7.07 17.29 -26.75
C THR A 176 8.25 18.09 -27.32
N SER A 177 8.06 19.34 -27.77
CA SER A 177 9.05 20.08 -28.56
C SER A 177 10.34 20.43 -27.79
N LYS A 178 10.23 20.73 -26.49
CA LYS A 178 11.37 21.16 -25.63
C LYS A 178 12.07 20.00 -24.91
N ALA A 179 11.88 18.75 -25.35
CA ALA A 179 12.52 17.59 -24.74
C ALA A 179 14.03 17.60 -24.95
N TYR A 180 14.81 17.40 -23.87
CA TYR A 180 16.27 17.27 -23.98
C TYR A 180 16.70 15.84 -24.34
N TYR A 181 15.84 14.86 -24.04
CA TYR A 181 16.08 13.44 -24.33
C TYR A 181 14.92 12.88 -25.16
N LYS A 182 15.26 12.07 -26.16
CA LYS A 182 14.31 11.38 -27.05
C LYS A 182 14.84 9.98 -27.28
N CYS A 183 13.99 8.97 -27.11
CA CYS A 183 14.32 7.58 -27.40
C CYS A 183 13.21 6.93 -28.22
N THR A 184 13.62 6.38 -29.37
CA THR A 184 12.83 5.51 -30.24
C THR A 184 13.01 4.07 -29.79
N PHE A 185 11.94 3.27 -29.78
CA PHE A 185 11.97 1.86 -29.34
C PHE A 185 12.53 0.90 -30.41
N THR A 186 13.58 1.29 -31.14
CA THR A 186 14.21 0.46 -32.20
C THR A 186 14.70 -0.88 -31.67
N ASP A 187 15.25 -0.88 -30.45
CA ASP A 187 15.75 -2.08 -29.77
C ASP A 187 14.71 -2.67 -28.80
N GLY A 188 13.44 -2.23 -28.90
CA GLY A 188 12.35 -2.62 -28.00
C GLY A 188 12.45 -2.09 -26.57
N LYS A 189 13.50 -1.32 -26.23
CA LYS A 189 13.75 -0.80 -24.88
C LYS A 189 14.33 0.61 -24.88
N CYS A 190 13.93 1.42 -23.91
CA CYS A 190 14.43 2.77 -23.67
C CYS A 190 14.69 2.99 -22.19
N SER A 191 15.78 3.68 -21.84
CA SER A 191 16.11 4.00 -20.45
C SER A 191 16.37 5.50 -20.26
N LEU A 192 15.72 6.09 -19.25
CA LEU A 192 15.90 7.49 -18.86
C LEU A 192 16.46 7.57 -17.45
N ASN A 193 17.62 8.21 -17.29
CA ASN A 193 18.21 8.45 -15.98
C ASN A 193 17.49 9.59 -15.24
N ILE A 194 17.33 9.42 -13.93
CA ILE A 194 16.65 10.38 -13.07
C ILE A 194 17.66 11.30 -12.39
N MET A 195 17.53 12.60 -12.65
CA MET A 195 18.43 13.64 -12.14
C MET A 195 18.20 13.84 -10.64
N PHE A 196 19.27 13.91 -9.86
CA PHE A 196 19.22 14.22 -8.42
C PHE A 196 19.86 15.59 -8.16
N PRO A 197 19.30 16.42 -7.25
CA PRO A 197 18.10 16.19 -6.42
C PRO A 197 16.79 16.62 -7.10
N ASN A 198 16.85 17.50 -8.10
CA ASN A 198 15.66 18.20 -8.64
C ASN A 198 14.68 17.29 -9.38
N GLY A 199 15.10 16.10 -9.80
CA GLY A 199 14.28 15.23 -10.66
C GLY A 199 14.16 15.74 -12.09
N ASN A 200 13.61 14.88 -12.90
CA ASN A 200 13.22 15.09 -14.28
C ASN A 200 11.99 14.22 -14.53
N VAL A 201 11.31 14.52 -15.63
CA VAL A 201 10.01 13.96 -15.96
C VAL A 201 10.16 13.13 -17.22
N ALA A 202 9.65 11.89 -17.18
CA ALA A 202 9.51 11.04 -18.34
C ALA A 202 8.12 11.21 -18.95
N ILE A 203 8.05 11.33 -20.27
CA ILE A 203 6.78 11.32 -21.01
C ILE A 203 6.84 10.22 -22.04
N LEU A 204 5.87 9.32 -21.96
CA LEU A 204 5.69 8.27 -22.94
C LEU A 204 4.58 8.68 -23.90
N ASN A 205 4.91 8.80 -25.17
CA ASN A 205 3.98 9.23 -26.20
C ASN A 205 3.80 8.14 -27.25
N SER A 206 2.55 7.77 -27.53
CA SER A 206 2.19 6.95 -28.67
C SER A 206 1.71 7.85 -29.81
N PHE A 207 2.44 7.85 -30.91
CA PHE A 207 2.03 8.38 -32.18
C PHE A 207 1.38 7.23 -32.92
N GLY A 208 0.04 7.21 -32.91
CA GLY A 208 -0.70 6.15 -33.61
C GLY A 208 -0.37 6.11 -35.11
N PRO A 209 -0.56 4.97 -35.78
CA PRO A 209 -0.33 4.86 -37.20
C PRO A 209 -1.17 5.90 -37.97
N GLU A 210 -0.61 6.45 -39.04
CA GLU A 210 -1.37 7.23 -40.01
C GLU A 210 -2.25 6.27 -40.81
N GLN A 211 -3.47 6.04 -40.31
CA GLN A 211 -4.56 5.26 -40.94
C GLN A 211 -4.21 3.80 -41.32
N GLY A 212 -4.88 2.86 -40.63
CA GLY A 212 -5.20 1.54 -41.22
C GLY A 212 -4.30 0.34 -40.88
N SER A 213 -3.50 0.36 -39.81
CA SER A 213 -2.79 -0.84 -39.34
C SER A 213 -3.42 -1.43 -38.08
N GLU A 214 -3.44 -2.76 -38.00
CA GLU A 214 -4.23 -3.58 -37.07
C GLU A 214 -3.83 -3.54 -35.58
N SER A 215 -2.69 -2.94 -35.20
CA SER A 215 -2.24 -2.86 -33.80
C SER A 215 -2.15 -1.43 -33.27
N ASP A 216 -3.31 -0.87 -32.94
CA ASP A 216 -3.45 0.47 -32.31
C ASP A 216 -3.08 0.50 -30.82
N GLU A 217 -2.61 -0.62 -30.25
CA GLU A 217 -2.35 -0.77 -28.83
C GLU A 217 -0.89 -1.13 -28.56
N TRP A 218 -0.23 -0.33 -27.72
CA TRP A 218 1.12 -0.60 -27.26
C TRP A 218 1.07 -1.11 -25.83
N ASN A 219 1.51 -2.35 -25.64
CA ASN A 219 1.71 -2.92 -24.32
C ASN A 219 3.17 -2.72 -23.90
N VAL A 220 3.35 -1.87 -22.89
CA VAL A 220 4.67 -1.49 -22.39
C VAL A 220 4.83 -1.93 -20.95
N LYS A 221 6.03 -2.35 -20.60
CA LYS A 221 6.46 -2.60 -19.23
C LYS A 221 7.37 -1.46 -18.79
N VAL A 222 6.90 -0.71 -17.80
CA VAL A 222 7.70 0.32 -17.15
C VAL A 222 8.29 -0.28 -15.88
N SER A 223 9.61 -0.22 -15.75
CA SER A 223 10.35 -0.63 -14.56
C SER A 223 11.18 0.53 -14.03
N TYR A 224 11.30 0.61 -12.72
CA TYR A 224 12.02 1.68 -12.04
C TYR A 224 13.22 1.06 -11.34
N VAL A 225 14.41 1.57 -11.66
CA VAL A 225 15.65 1.10 -11.06
C VAL A 225 15.89 1.87 -9.76
N PRO A 226 16.08 1.18 -8.62
CA PRO A 226 16.28 1.84 -7.33
C PRO A 226 17.65 2.53 -7.26
N ARG A 227 17.71 3.65 -6.54
CA ARG A 227 18.93 4.39 -6.23
C ARG A 227 19.53 3.85 -4.93
N TRP A 228 20.30 2.77 -5.00
CA TRP A 228 20.84 2.07 -3.81
C TRP A 228 21.51 2.98 -2.77
N ALA A 229 22.19 4.04 -3.20
CA ALA A 229 22.81 5.01 -2.30
C ALA A 229 21.82 5.61 -1.28
N THR A 230 20.59 5.96 -1.67
CA THR A 230 19.61 6.53 -0.72
C THR A 230 19.05 5.50 0.24
N TYR A 231 18.93 4.23 -0.19
CA TYR A 231 18.50 3.15 0.70
C TYR A 231 19.59 2.82 1.72
N ILE A 232 20.86 2.75 1.30
CA ILE A 232 21.99 2.49 2.19
C ILE A 232 22.13 3.61 3.22
N VAL A 233 22.09 4.88 2.79
CA VAL A 233 22.12 6.03 3.69
C VAL A 233 20.91 6.07 4.61
N GLY A 234 19.72 5.75 4.08
CA GLY A 234 18.48 5.69 4.87
C GLY A 234 18.54 4.61 5.95
N ILE A 235 18.98 3.39 5.61
CA ILE A 235 19.12 2.28 6.57
C ILE A 235 20.19 2.63 7.61
N GLY A 236 21.36 3.11 7.19
CA GLY A 236 22.43 3.52 8.11
C GLY A 236 22.01 4.67 9.03
N GLY A 237 21.27 5.65 8.53
CA GLY A 237 20.71 6.72 9.34
C GLY A 237 19.69 6.22 10.35
N MET A 238 18.77 5.35 9.94
CA MET A 238 17.76 4.78 10.83
C MET A 238 18.37 3.89 11.91
N THR A 239 19.39 3.08 11.62
CA THR A 239 20.06 2.27 12.63
C THR A 239 20.78 3.14 13.66
N VAL A 240 21.48 4.20 13.22
CA VAL A 240 22.11 5.16 14.14
C VAL A 240 21.08 5.87 15.00
N LEU A 241 19.94 6.30 14.43
CA LEU A 241 18.85 6.93 15.19
C LEU A 241 18.25 5.98 16.22
N ILE A 242 18.04 4.72 15.87
CA ILE A 242 17.53 3.69 16.79
C ILE A 242 18.54 3.44 17.92
N LEU A 243 19.84 3.35 17.61
CA LEU A 243 20.89 3.20 18.62
C LEU A 243 21.00 4.42 19.53
N ALA A 244 20.88 5.63 18.97
CA ALA A 244 20.87 6.87 19.75
C ALA A 244 19.63 6.94 20.66
N ALA A 245 18.46 6.56 20.16
CA ALA A 245 17.23 6.49 20.94
C ALA A 245 17.35 5.45 22.07
N PHE A 246 17.91 4.27 21.79
CA PHE A 246 18.14 3.24 22.79
C PHE A 246 19.13 3.71 23.87
N ASN A 247 20.24 4.34 23.47
CA ASN A 247 21.21 4.89 24.41
C ASN A 247 20.61 6.03 25.26
N PHE A 248 19.80 6.90 24.65
CA PHE A 248 19.06 7.94 25.38
C PHE A 248 18.08 7.32 26.39
N LEU A 249 17.28 6.33 25.99
CA LEU A 249 16.36 5.63 26.88
C LEU A 249 17.10 4.94 28.04
N ASN A 250 18.26 4.33 27.80
CA ASN A 250 19.10 3.75 28.86
C ASN A 250 19.66 4.81 29.80
N LYS A 251 20.12 5.96 29.29
CA LYS A 251 20.62 7.06 30.12
C LYS A 251 19.52 7.63 31.03
N PHE A 252 18.28 7.69 30.57
CA PHE A 252 17.13 8.07 31.41
C PHE A 252 16.79 7.01 32.48
N GLN A 253 17.08 5.74 32.24
CA GLN A 253 16.97 4.71 33.27
C GLN A 253 18.04 4.88 34.36
N CYS A 254 19.30 5.19 34.00
CA CYS A 254 20.38 5.48 34.98
C CYS A 254 20.12 6.73 35.82
N ILE A 255 19.60 7.84 35.26
CA ILE A 255 19.33 9.07 36.03
C ILE A 255 18.23 8.83 37.07
N ARG A 256 17.31 7.89 36.84
CA ARG A 256 16.28 7.51 37.82
C ARG A 256 16.85 6.74 39.01
N GLU A 257 17.94 5.99 38.83
CA GLU A 257 18.64 5.31 39.94
C GLU A 257 19.48 6.30 40.77
N ASP A 258 20.13 7.28 40.16
CA ASP A 258 20.91 8.29 40.90
C ASP A 258 20.04 9.35 41.60
N GLY A 259 18.85 9.65 41.08
CA GLY A 259 17.89 10.55 41.75
C GLY A 259 17.34 10.02 43.07
N THR A 260 17.46 8.70 43.31
CA THR A 260 17.02 8.05 44.56
C THR A 260 18.11 8.08 45.64
N ARG A 261 19.36 8.43 45.30
CA ARG A 261 20.49 8.48 46.25
C ARG A 261 20.66 9.83 46.97
N LEU A 262 19.85 10.84 46.66
CA LEU A 262 20.00 12.21 47.19
C LEU A 262 19.03 12.57 48.33
N LEU A 263 18.26 11.61 48.86
CA LEU A 263 17.24 11.89 49.89
C LEU A 263 17.34 11.07 51.19
N PHE A 264 18.44 10.35 51.44
CA PHE A 264 18.72 9.83 52.77
C PHE A 264 20.18 10.09 53.16
N GLY A 265 20.35 11.10 54.02
CA GLY A 265 21.62 11.40 54.67
C GLY A 265 21.97 10.36 55.73
N GLU A 266 23.27 10.12 55.82
CA GLU A 266 24.01 9.85 57.05
C GLU A 266 23.55 8.66 57.92
N VAL A 267 24.11 7.47 57.65
CA VAL A 267 24.76 6.67 58.71
C VAL A 267 25.98 5.96 58.10
N GLU A 268 27.12 6.27 58.70
CA GLU A 268 28.43 5.68 58.48
C GLU A 268 28.44 4.16 58.79
N ALA A 269 28.84 3.33 57.84
CA ALA A 269 29.34 1.98 58.11
C ALA A 269 30.30 1.54 57.00
N GLN A 270 31.59 1.67 57.32
CA GLN A 270 32.74 1.01 56.72
C GLN A 270 32.43 -0.30 55.97
N ARG A 271 32.63 -0.29 54.64
CA ARG A 271 33.27 -1.35 53.85
C ARG A 271 33.39 -0.89 52.39
N ALA A 272 34.62 -0.74 51.93
CA ALA A 272 34.93 -0.48 50.53
C ALA A 272 34.58 -1.71 49.67
N PRO A 273 33.86 -1.57 48.55
CA PRO A 273 33.81 -2.60 47.52
C PRO A 273 35.01 -2.40 46.59
N LEU A 274 35.98 -3.30 46.71
CA LEU A 274 36.95 -3.58 45.67
C LEU A 274 36.19 -4.20 44.50
N LEU A 275 36.11 -3.52 43.36
CA LEU A 275 36.46 -4.05 42.04
C LEU A 275 36.13 -3.03 40.95
N SER A 276 37.16 -2.75 40.17
CA SER A 276 37.20 -1.88 39.00
C SER A 276 36.34 -2.42 37.86
N CYS A 277 35.70 -1.49 37.16
CA CYS A 277 35.24 -1.64 35.78
C CYS A 277 36.29 -2.44 34.98
N LYS A 278 35.87 -3.56 34.38
CA LYS A 278 36.74 -4.38 33.54
C LYS A 278 36.12 -4.42 32.15
N ASP A 279 36.92 -3.95 31.22
CA ASP A 279 36.62 -3.85 29.79
C ASP A 279 36.45 -5.23 29.16
N ASP A 280 35.40 -5.39 28.35
CA ASP A 280 35.19 -6.58 27.52
C ASP A 280 35.97 -6.44 26.21
N ASP A 281 37.14 -7.10 26.13
CA ASP A 281 37.78 -7.44 24.87
C ASP A 281 37.66 -8.95 24.60
N LEU A 282 37.03 -9.23 23.46
CA LEU A 282 37.31 -10.30 22.50
C LEU A 282 37.54 -11.75 23.00
N SER A 283 36.62 -12.60 22.52
CA SER A 283 36.81 -14.01 22.12
C SER A 283 37.06 -15.06 23.21
N SER A 284 36.03 -15.85 23.50
CA SER A 284 36.21 -17.27 23.81
C SER A 284 35.02 -18.08 23.32
N TRP A 285 35.31 -19.01 22.42
CA TRP A 285 34.41 -20.05 21.96
C TRP A 285 34.21 -21.11 23.04
N GLY A 286 33.01 -21.68 23.10
CA GLY A 286 32.87 -23.12 23.35
C GLY A 286 31.96 -23.55 24.50
N SER A 287 31.03 -24.45 24.12
CA SER A 287 30.45 -25.53 24.92
C SER A 287 29.19 -25.28 25.76
N SER A 288 28.05 -25.65 25.16
CA SER A 288 27.19 -26.81 25.50
C SER A 288 26.84 -27.17 26.96
N TYR A 289 25.51 -27.37 27.11
CA TYR A 289 24.70 -28.27 27.96
C TYR A 289 24.54 -28.05 29.49
N ASP A 290 23.27 -27.86 29.83
CA ASP A 290 22.45 -28.59 30.81
C ASP A 290 22.40 -28.16 32.29
N SER A 291 21.15 -27.80 32.66
CA SER A 291 20.39 -28.16 33.86
C SER A 291 20.61 -27.54 35.25
N VAL A 292 19.56 -26.79 35.64
CA VAL A 292 18.64 -27.01 36.79
C VAL A 292 19.09 -26.66 38.22
N SER A 293 18.10 -26.12 38.95
CA SER A 293 17.97 -25.91 40.40
C SER A 293 18.72 -24.69 40.95
N ASN A 294 18.24 -23.92 41.93
CA ASN A 294 17.03 -23.93 42.75
C ASN A 294 17.02 -22.61 43.55
N ASP A 295 15.88 -22.29 44.14
CA ASP A 295 15.66 -21.48 45.34
C ASP A 295 15.75 -19.93 45.24
N GLU A 296 14.63 -19.19 45.26
CA GLU A 296 13.63 -18.89 46.32
C GLU A 296 14.07 -17.73 47.24
N GLN A 297 13.09 -16.88 47.64
CA GLN A 297 13.15 -15.68 48.50
C GLN A 297 13.80 -14.42 47.88
N ASP A 298 13.28 -13.20 47.94
CA ASP A 298 12.20 -12.52 48.70
C ASP A 298 11.67 -11.38 47.80
N LEU A 299 10.38 -11.13 47.63
CA LEU A 299 9.35 -10.72 48.60
C LEU A 299 9.54 -9.26 49.08
N GLU A 300 8.45 -8.50 48.87
CA GLU A 300 8.12 -7.16 49.39
C GLU A 300 8.97 -5.96 48.96
N ASP A 301 8.49 -5.21 47.97
CA ASP A 301 8.13 -3.79 48.19
C ASP A 301 7.51 -3.15 46.94
N PHE A 302 6.22 -3.41 46.69
CA PHE A 302 5.40 -2.54 45.82
C PHE A 302 3.96 -2.37 46.33
N LEU A 303 3.67 -2.79 47.57
CA LEU A 303 2.35 -2.72 48.20
C LEU A 303 2.33 -1.71 49.35
N ALA A 304 2.43 -0.41 49.07
CA ALA A 304 1.95 0.62 49.99
C ALA A 304 1.80 2.00 49.29
N ALA A 305 0.81 2.13 48.41
CA ALA A 305 0.24 3.44 48.10
C ALA A 305 -1.26 3.32 47.84
N GLY A 306 -2.05 3.57 48.89
CA GLY A 306 -3.44 4.02 48.76
C GLY A 306 -4.49 3.15 49.45
N SER A 307 -4.67 3.39 50.74
CA SER A 307 -5.85 3.02 51.52
C SER A 307 -7.13 3.68 50.98
N ILE A 308 -8.24 2.95 51.18
CA ILE A 308 -9.69 3.26 51.07
C ILE A 308 -10.00 4.62 51.76
N GLU A 309 -10.90 5.54 51.36
CA GLU A 309 -12.30 5.46 50.90
C GLU A 309 -12.79 6.83 50.36
N GLY A 310 -13.84 6.85 49.52
CA GLY A 310 -14.86 7.91 49.61
C GLY A 310 -15.18 8.78 48.37
N LYS A 311 -16.20 8.35 47.61
CA LYS A 311 -17.34 9.16 47.13
C LYS A 311 -17.24 10.01 45.83
N SER A 312 -18.16 9.65 44.92
CA SER A 312 -18.94 10.44 43.95
C SER A 312 -18.33 11.00 42.65
N ARG A 313 -18.96 10.51 41.57
CA ARG A 313 -19.49 11.19 40.36
C ARG A 313 -18.53 11.69 39.26
N ASP A 314 -18.94 11.27 38.06
CA ASP A 314 -18.73 11.81 36.71
C ASP A 314 -17.33 12.00 36.16
N GLY A 315 -17.05 11.18 35.13
CA GLY A 315 -16.49 11.64 33.87
C GLY A 315 -14.99 11.94 33.86
N GLU A 316 -14.18 10.94 33.53
CA GLU A 316 -13.12 11.10 32.51
C GLU A 316 -12.47 9.78 32.12
N ASN A 317 -12.31 9.62 30.81
CA ASN A 317 -11.58 8.58 30.12
C ASN A 317 -10.10 8.57 30.55
N GLY A 318 -9.67 7.52 31.26
CA GLY A 318 -8.31 7.40 31.79
C GLY A 318 -7.84 5.96 31.98
N ASN A 319 -7.51 5.29 30.88
CA ASN A 319 -6.40 4.32 30.74
C ASN A 319 -6.01 3.46 31.96
N ASN A 320 -6.88 2.56 32.42
CA ASN A 320 -6.51 1.43 33.29
C ASN A 320 -6.61 0.07 32.58
N THR A 321 -6.41 0.02 31.25
CA THR A 321 -6.37 -1.23 30.46
C THR A 321 -5.25 -2.17 30.88
N ARG A 322 -4.24 -1.68 31.61
CA ARG A 322 -3.11 -2.48 32.13
C ARG A 322 -3.51 -3.52 33.18
N ARG A 323 -4.69 -3.39 33.80
CA ARG A 323 -5.20 -4.34 34.82
C ARG A 323 -6.27 -5.30 34.29
N LEU A 324 -6.67 -5.17 33.02
CA LEU A 324 -7.69 -6.01 32.39
C LEU A 324 -7.05 -7.22 31.71
N CYS A 325 -7.82 -8.30 31.63
CA CYS A 325 -7.49 -9.54 30.94
C CYS A 325 -7.05 -9.24 29.51
N ALA A 326 -5.85 -9.68 29.12
CA ALA A 326 -5.31 -9.42 27.79
C ALA A 326 -6.04 -10.20 26.67
N LEU A 327 -6.98 -11.07 27.03
CA LEU A 327 -7.71 -11.93 26.09
C LEU A 327 -9.13 -11.43 25.83
N CYS A 328 -9.86 -11.10 26.90
CA CYS A 328 -11.23 -10.60 26.76
C CYS A 328 -11.34 -9.10 26.93
N PHE A 329 -10.34 -8.41 27.50
CA PHE A 329 -10.35 -6.98 27.82
C PHE A 329 -11.50 -6.50 28.75
N ASP A 330 -12.37 -7.40 29.19
CA ASP A 330 -13.60 -7.07 29.93
C ASP A 330 -13.53 -7.29 31.45
N ALA A 331 -12.62 -8.15 31.91
CA ALA A 331 -12.51 -8.53 33.32
C ALA A 331 -11.09 -8.30 33.85
N PRO A 332 -10.89 -7.99 35.13
CA PRO A 332 -9.57 -7.80 35.70
C PRO A 332 -8.75 -9.10 35.66
N ARG A 333 -7.42 -8.94 35.69
CA ARG A 333 -6.49 -10.07 35.78
C ARG A 333 -6.59 -10.68 37.18
N GLU A 334 -7.13 -11.89 37.24
CA GLU A 334 -7.46 -12.57 38.50
C GLU A 334 -6.87 -13.98 38.56
N CYS A 335 -5.99 -14.38 37.63
CA CYS A 335 -5.39 -15.71 37.66
C CYS A 335 -3.95 -15.73 37.17
N PHE A 336 -3.17 -16.66 37.72
CA PHE A 336 -1.81 -16.91 37.27
C PHE A 336 -1.60 -18.37 36.84
N PHE A 337 -0.61 -18.56 35.98
CA PHE A 337 -0.31 -19.81 35.31
C PHE A 337 0.90 -20.53 35.92
N LEU A 338 0.75 -21.76 36.41
CA LEU A 338 1.85 -22.54 36.97
C LEU A 338 2.50 -23.45 35.91
N PRO A 339 3.85 -23.54 35.85
CA PRO A 339 4.83 -23.02 36.82
C PRO A 339 5.36 -21.60 36.52
N CYS A 340 4.90 -20.95 35.44
CA CYS A 340 5.55 -19.72 34.95
C CYS A 340 5.19 -18.42 35.69
N GLY A 341 4.18 -18.41 36.55
CA GLY A 341 3.78 -17.26 37.38
C GLY A 341 3.09 -16.11 36.66
N HIS A 342 2.97 -16.13 35.32
CA HIS A 342 2.41 -15.01 34.57
C HIS A 342 0.92 -14.79 34.85
N CYS A 343 0.54 -13.54 35.13
CA CYS A 343 -0.82 -13.10 35.39
C CYS A 343 -1.29 -12.16 34.27
N VAL A 344 -1.91 -12.73 33.24
CA VAL A 344 -2.31 -12.00 32.02
C VAL A 344 -3.80 -12.14 31.67
N ALA A 345 -4.52 -13.02 32.35
CA ALA A 345 -5.91 -13.36 32.05
C ALA A 345 -6.81 -13.22 33.29
N CYS A 346 -8.11 -13.06 33.07
CA CYS A 346 -9.12 -13.31 34.09
C CYS A 346 -9.28 -14.83 34.30
N PHE A 347 -9.83 -15.24 35.45
CA PHE A 347 -9.94 -16.66 35.78
C PHE A 347 -10.69 -17.49 34.73
N ALA A 348 -11.79 -16.96 34.18
CA ALA A 348 -12.55 -17.65 33.13
C ALA A 348 -11.75 -17.85 31.84
N CYS A 349 -10.94 -16.88 31.42
CA CYS A 349 -10.09 -17.03 30.25
C CYS A 349 -8.88 -17.94 30.53
N GLY A 350 -8.30 -17.86 31.73
CA GLY A 350 -7.21 -18.72 32.14
C GLY A 350 -7.59 -20.20 32.14
N THR A 351 -8.77 -20.54 32.67
CA THR A 351 -9.28 -21.93 32.66
C THR A 351 -9.49 -22.46 31.25
N ARG A 352 -10.05 -21.65 30.33
CA ARG A 352 -10.20 -22.04 28.92
C ARG A 352 -8.87 -22.35 28.24
N ILE A 353 -7.82 -21.58 28.54
CA ILE A 353 -6.48 -21.85 28.00
C ILE A 353 -5.92 -23.17 28.54
N ALA A 354 -6.12 -23.46 29.83
CA ALA A 354 -5.67 -24.71 30.42
C ALA A 354 -6.38 -25.94 29.86
N GLU A 355 -7.63 -25.80 29.42
CA GLU A 355 -8.41 -26.88 28.79
C GLU A 355 -8.09 -27.08 27.30
N ALA A 356 -7.79 -26.00 26.57
CA ALA A 356 -7.60 -26.06 25.11
C ALA A 356 -6.15 -26.33 24.70
N ASP A 357 -5.24 -25.41 25.04
CA ASP A 357 -3.89 -25.34 24.46
C ASP A 357 -2.81 -25.65 25.50
N GLY A 358 -3.15 -25.56 26.78
CA GLY A 358 -2.30 -25.95 27.88
C GLY A 358 -0.97 -25.20 27.92
N THR A 359 -0.84 -24.01 27.31
CA THR A 359 0.40 -23.21 27.28
C THR A 359 0.15 -21.75 27.68
N CYS A 360 1.11 -21.14 28.37
CA CYS A 360 0.99 -19.75 28.80
C CYS A 360 1.11 -18.79 27.60
N PRO A 361 0.18 -17.84 27.39
CA PRO A 361 0.24 -16.91 26.26
C PRO A 361 1.47 -16.00 26.23
N THR A 362 2.14 -15.79 27.37
CA THR A 362 3.27 -14.86 27.48
C THR A 362 4.61 -15.53 27.21
N CYS A 363 4.83 -16.72 27.77
CA CYS A 363 6.12 -17.40 27.67
C CYS A 363 6.04 -18.77 26.97
N GLN A 364 4.85 -19.14 26.49
CA GLN A 364 4.56 -20.38 25.77
C GLN A 364 4.92 -21.66 26.53
N ARG A 365 5.14 -21.58 27.84
CA ARG A 365 5.45 -22.72 28.70
C ARG A 365 4.19 -23.52 29.00
N ASN A 366 4.29 -24.85 28.98
CA ASN A 366 3.18 -25.75 29.31
C ASN A 366 2.65 -25.51 30.73
N LEU A 367 1.33 -25.37 30.82
CA LEU A 367 0.53 -25.12 32.00
C LEU A 367 0.26 -26.44 32.71
N LYS A 368 0.59 -26.49 34.00
CA LYS A 368 0.15 -27.59 34.87
C LYS A 368 -1.13 -27.25 35.62
N LYS A 369 -1.34 -25.98 35.96
CA LYS A 369 -2.51 -25.52 36.72
C LYS A 369 -2.73 -24.02 36.58
N VAL A 370 -4.00 -23.61 36.65
CA VAL A 370 -4.43 -22.21 36.79
C VAL A 370 -4.95 -22.00 38.20
N ARG A 371 -4.54 -20.92 38.86
CA ARG A 371 -4.99 -20.55 40.20
C ARG A 371 -5.57 -19.14 40.19
N LYS A 372 -6.71 -18.97 40.89
CA LYS A 372 -7.35 -17.66 41.09
C LYS A 372 -6.60 -16.89 42.17
N ILE A 373 -6.38 -15.60 41.93
CA ILE A 373 -5.84 -14.65 42.90
C ILE A 373 -7.02 -14.10 43.70
N PHE A 374 -6.95 -14.19 45.02
CA PHE A 374 -7.87 -13.53 45.93
C PHE A 374 -7.10 -12.34 46.53
N THR A 375 -7.56 -11.12 46.25
CA THR A 375 -7.07 -9.92 46.93
C THR A 375 -7.85 -9.78 48.24
N VAL A 376 -7.14 -9.75 49.37
CA VAL A 376 -7.71 -9.48 50.70
C VAL A 376 -7.68 -7.98 50.95
#